data_AF-A0A923EHK8-F1
#
_entry.id   AF-A0A923EHK8-F1
#
_cell.length_a   1.000
_cell.length_b   1.000
_cell.length_c   1.000
_cell.angle_alpha   90.00
_cell.angle_beta   90.00
_cell.angle_gamma   90.00
#
_symmetry.space_group_name_H-M   'P 1'
#
loop_
_entity.id
_entity.type
_entity.pdbx_description
1 polymer ?
#
loop_
_entity_poly.entity_id
_entity_poly.type
_entity_poly.pdbx_seq_one_letter_code
_entity_poly.pdbx_strand_id
1 'polypeptide(L)' 'MYALIYDEHQLDRPQKKVISVHDNREAADIALEKRKEELGRKVWECNTRIVWVERELAAGDFVGPGEYDTW' A
#
# COMPACT_ATOMS: atom_id res chain seq x y z
N MET A 1 9.59 7.50 0.31
CA MET A 1 8.90 7.04 -0.92
C MET A 1 7.47 6.63 -0.59
N TYR A 2 6.60 6.52 -1.58
CA TYR A 2 5.20 6.08 -1.38
C TYR A 2 5.07 4.60 -1.74
N ALA A 3 4.34 3.85 -0.94
CA ALA A 3 4.06 2.44 -1.17
C ALA A 3 2.57 2.18 -1.10
N LEU A 4 2.06 1.35 -2.02
CA LEU A 4 0.74 0.75 -1.89
C LEU A 4 0.91 -0.55 -1.11
N ILE A 5 0.26 -0.67 0.03
CA ILE A 5 0.28 -1.87 0.86
C ILE A 5 -1.06 -2.58 0.86
N TYR A 6 -1.03 -3.90 1.02
CA TYR A 6 -2.20 -4.71 1.28
C TYR A 6 -2.43 -4.83 2.79
N ASP A 7 -3.55 -4.27 3.27
CA ASP A 7 -3.95 -4.21 4.67
C ASP A 7 -5.35 -4.80 4.88
N GLU A 8 -5.38 -6.07 5.30
CA GLU A 8 -6.62 -6.76 5.69
C GLU A 8 -7.03 -6.48 7.15
N HIS A 9 -6.37 -5.54 7.84
CA HIS A 9 -6.59 -5.23 9.25
C HIS A 9 -6.47 -6.43 10.22
N GLN A 10 -5.74 -7.47 9.82
CA GLN A 10 -5.42 -8.63 10.66
C GLN A 10 -4.39 -8.23 11.73
N LEU A 11 -4.78 -8.32 13.01
CA LEU A 11 -3.93 -7.95 14.15
C LEU A 11 -2.85 -9.02 14.44
N ASP A 12 -3.14 -10.28 14.12
CA ASP A 12 -2.20 -11.40 14.21
C ASP A 12 -1.16 -11.39 13.07
N ARG A 13 -1.41 -10.61 12.01
CA ARG A 13 -0.51 -10.41 10.86
C ARG A 13 -0.23 -8.92 10.66
N PRO A 14 0.62 -8.33 11.51
CA PRO A 14 0.88 -6.90 11.50
C PRO A 14 1.69 -6.47 10.27
N GLN A 15 2.39 -7.41 9.61
CA GLN A 15 3.13 -7.15 8.38
C GLN A 15 2.18 -6.98 7.19
N LYS A 16 2.44 -5.96 6.38
CA LYS A 16 1.65 -5.57 5.23
C LYS A 16 2.49 -5.76 3.98
N LYS A 17 1.93 -6.43 2.98
CA LYS A 17 2.62 -6.70 1.72
C LYS A 17 2.64 -5.44 0.86
N VAL A 18 3.80 -5.07 0.34
CA VAL A 18 3.96 -3.99 -0.63
C VAL A 18 3.52 -4.48 -2.00
N ILE A 19 2.53 -3.81 -2.58
CA ILE A 19 1.99 -4.05 -3.92
C ILE A 19 2.82 -3.33 -4.98
N SER A 20 3.11 -2.05 -4.74
CA SER A 20 3.92 -1.21 -5.63
C SER A 20 4.53 -0.04 -4.87
N VAL A 21 5.57 0.55 -5.45
CA VAL A 21 6.31 1.68 -4.90
C VAL A 21 6.36 2.83 -5.91
N HIS A 22 6.32 4.06 -5.42
CA HIS A 22 6.19 5.28 -6.22
C HIS A 22 6.98 6.43 -5.60
N ASP A 23 7.54 7.28 -6.46
CA ASP A 23 8.38 8.41 -6.02
C ASP A 23 7.56 9.55 -5.40
N ASN A 24 6.31 9.71 -5.83
CA ASN A 24 5.41 10.77 -5.39
C ASN A 24 3.99 10.24 -5.11
N ARG A 25 3.20 11.05 -4.39
CA ARG A 25 1.84 10.69 -3.95
C ARG A 25 0.88 10.55 -5.12
N GLU A 26 0.96 11.43 -6.12
CA GLU A 26 0.08 11.42 -7.29
C GLU A 26 0.20 10.10 -8.08
N ALA A 27 1.42 9.60 -8.26
CA ALA A 27 1.66 8.30 -8.90
C ALA A 27 1.07 7.14 -8.07
N ALA A 28 1.18 7.21 -6.74
CA ALA A 28 0.57 6.23 -5.85
C ALA A 28 -0.97 6.26 -5.91
N ASP A 29 -1.58 7.45 -5.98
CA ASP A 29 -3.04 7.61 -6.13
C ASP A 29 -3.51 7.03 -7.49
N ILE A 30 -2.81 7.32 -8.59
CA ILE A 30 -3.10 6.74 -9.91
C ILE A 30 -3.00 5.22 -9.87
N ALA A 31 -1.98 4.66 -9.21
CA ALA A 31 -1.83 3.22 -9.06
C ALA A 31 -2.97 2.61 -8.23
N LEU A 32 -3.43 3.32 -7.21
CA LEU A 32 -4.57 2.89 -6.39
C LEU A 32 -5.87 2.87 -7.21
N GLU A 33 -6.12 3.89 -8.04
CA GLU A 33 -7.28 3.91 -8.93
C GLU A 33 -7.24 2.76 -9.95
N LYS A 34 -6.10 2.55 -10.62
CA LYS A 34 -5.92 1.41 -11.54
C LYS A 34 -6.18 0.07 -10.85
N ARG A 35 -5.68 -0.09 -9.62
CA ARG A 35 -5.89 -1.31 -8.83
C ARG A 35 -7.36 -1.57 -8.53
N LYS A 36 -8.15 -0.51 -8.26
CA LYS A 36 -9.60 -0.61 -8.05
C LYS A 36 -10.31 -1.08 -9.31
N GLU A 37 -9.96 -0.51 -10.46
CA GLU A 37 -10.49 -0.91 -11.76
C GLU A 37 -10.21 -2.39 -12.06
N GLU A 38 -8.96 -2.84 -11.88
CA GLU A 38 -8.55 -4.24 -12.09
C GLU A 38 -9.30 -5.23 -11.20
N LEU A 39 -9.57 -4.85 -9.95
CA LEU A 39 -10.27 -5.70 -9.00
C LEU A 39 -11.79 -5.68 -9.21
N GLY A 40 -12.33 -4.72 -9.95
CA GLY A 40 -13.78 -4.53 -10.12
C GLY A 40 -14.51 -4.29 -8.80
N ARG A 41 -13.80 -3.80 -7.77
CA ARG A 41 -14.27 -3.67 -6.37
C ARG A 41 -14.27 -2.22 -5.92
N LYS A 42 -15.12 -1.90 -4.94
CA LYS A 42 -15.12 -0.56 -4.31
C LYS A 42 -13.92 -0.40 -3.37
N VAL A 43 -13.54 0.86 -3.07
CA VAL A 43 -12.35 1.23 -2.27
C VAL A 43 -12.21 0.41 -0.97
N TRP A 44 -13.33 0.17 -0.28
CA TRP A 44 -13.39 -0.53 1.01
C TRP A 44 -13.12 -2.04 0.93
N GLU A 45 -13.18 -2.63 -0.27
CA GLU A 45 -12.99 -4.07 -0.48
C GLU A 45 -11.62 -4.41 -1.08
N CYS A 46 -10.83 -3.38 -1.42
CA CYS A 46 -9.51 -3.55 -2.03
C CYS A 46 -8.42 -3.83 -1.00
N ASN A 47 -8.69 -3.60 0.31
CA ASN A 47 -7.72 -3.74 1.39
C ASN A 47 -6.36 -3.11 1.03
N THR A 48 -6.38 -1.96 0.33
CA THR A 48 -5.17 -1.33 -0.20
C THR A 48 -5.06 0.09 0.35
N ARG A 49 -3.88 0.44 0.85
CA ARG A 49 -3.60 1.76 1.44
C ARG A 49 -2.31 2.33 0.86
N ILE A 50 -2.27 3.63 0.66
CA ILE A 50 -1.04 4.36 0.36
C ILE A 50 -0.38 4.73 1.69
N VAL A 51 0.90 4.44 1.82
CA VAL A 51 1.72 4.78 2.99
C VAL A 51 3.02 5.40 2.53
N TRP A 52 3.62 6.21 3.39
CA TRP A 52 4.96 6.73 3.20
C TRP A 52 5.96 5.87 3.96
N VAL A 53 7.10 5.57 3.34
CA VAL A 53 8.19 4.78 3.93
C VAL A 53 9.52 5.48 3.70
N GLU A 54 10.35 5.54 4.75
CA GLU A 54 11.64 6.23 4.72
C GLU A 54 12.78 5.39 4.10
N ARG A 55 12.64 4.06 4.11
CA ARG A 55 13.61 3.12 3.52
C ARG A 55 13.26 2.73 2.08
N GLU A 56 14.26 2.24 1.35
CA GLU A 56 14.06 1.62 0.04
C GLU A 56 13.23 0.33 0.16
N LEU A 57 12.30 0.17 -0.77
CA LEU A 57 11.37 -0.96 -0.87
C LEU A 57 11.19 -1.37 -2.33
N ALA A 58 10.86 -2.64 -2.53
CA ALA A 58 10.39 -3.19 -3.79
C ALA A 58 8.98 -3.76 -3.65
N ALA A 59 8.31 -3.93 -4.80
CA ALA A 59 7.07 -4.67 -4.85
C ALA A 59 7.31 -6.13 -4.40
N GLY A 60 6.44 -6.64 -3.52
CA GLY A 60 6.59 -7.96 -2.90
C GLY A 60 7.23 -7.95 -1.52
N ASP A 61 7.87 -6.85 -1.12
CA ASP A 61 8.39 -6.69 0.25
C ASP A 61 7.27 -6.62 1.30
N PHE A 62 7.67 -6.64 2.56
CA PHE A 62 6.78 -6.47 3.69
C PHE A 62 7.22 -5.28 4.55
N VAL A 63 6.22 -4.56 5.07
CA VAL A 63 6.41 -3.48 6.05
C VAL A 63 5.54 -3.74 7.28
N GLY A 64 6.11 -3.55 8.46
CA GLY A 64 5.42 -3.67 9.74
C GLY A 64 5.07 -2.32 10.37
N PRO A 65 4.35 -2.35 11.51
CA PRO A 65 4.07 -1.14 12.29
C PRO A 65 5.36 -0.41 12.66
N GLY A 66 5.36 0.92 12.50
CA GLY A 66 6.53 1.76 12.75
C GLY A 66 7.52 1.88 11.58
N GLU A 67 7.35 1.08 10.52
CA GLU A 67 8.14 1.21 9.29
C GLU A 67 7.48 2.11 8.23
N TYR A 68 6.23 2.48 8.44
CA TYR A 68 5.45 3.28 7.51
C TYR A 68 4.56 4.28 8.22
N ASP A 69 4.22 5.35 7.51
CA ASP A 69 3.32 6.39 7.99
C ASP A 69 2.14 6.59 7.03
N THR A 70 1.01 7.06 7.57
CA THR A 70 -0.31 6.90 6.95
C THR A 70 -1.05 8.21 6.63
N TRP A 71 -0.28 9.30 6.50
CA TRP A 71 -0.70 10.70 6.36
C TRP A 71 -1.82 10.94 5.34
#